data_AF-I3W166-F1
#
_entry.id   AF-I3W166-F1
#
_cell.length_a   1.000
_cell.length_b   1.000
_cell.length_c   1.000
_cell.angle_alpha   90.00
_cell.angle_beta   90.00
_cell.angle_gamma   90.00
#
_symmetry.space_group_name_H-M   'P 1'
#
loop_
_entity.id
_entity.type
_entity.pdbx_description
1 polymer ?
#
loop_
_entity_poly.entity_id
_entity_poly.type
_entity_poly.pdbx_seq_one_letter_code
_entity_poly.pdbx_strand_id
1 'polypeptide(L)'
;MDVISEHGWVVIPSWGCDGWDLGQWPYVMVAAIRTADEIGNLFGMATYCEGDVRTTFYRTKARFWTAISEQAFFHWKNGQAHGPEDLPEAAAELPSRYRMPCTLADVA
;
A
#
# COMPACT_ATOMS: atom_id res chain seq x y z
N MET A 1 2.35 -0.44 -16.22
CA MET A 1 2.69 -1.41 -15.15
C MET A 1 3.93 -2.20 -15.49
N ASP A 2 4.13 -2.58 -16.76
CA ASP A 2 5.23 -3.48 -17.16
C ASP A 2 6.62 -2.91 -16.86
N VAL A 3 6.81 -1.59 -17.10
CA VAL A 3 8.10 -0.92 -16.85
C VAL A 3 8.54 -0.98 -15.39
N ILE A 4 7.65 -0.83 -14.41
CA ILE A 4 8.06 -0.85 -12.99
C ILE A 4 8.35 -2.28 -12.52
N SER A 5 7.70 -3.27 -13.15
CA SER A 5 7.87 -4.69 -12.83
C SER A 5 9.27 -5.19 -13.22
N GLU A 6 9.82 -4.69 -14.33
CA GLU A 6 11.22 -4.92 -14.74
C GLU A 6 12.23 -4.41 -13.69
N HIS A 7 11.84 -3.43 -12.88
CA HIS A 7 12.64 -2.89 -11.79
C HIS A 7 12.29 -3.51 -10.42
N GLY A 8 11.50 -4.58 -10.39
CA GLY A 8 11.13 -5.31 -9.18
C GLY A 8 10.01 -4.67 -8.35
N TRP A 9 9.37 -3.61 -8.85
CA TRP A 9 8.20 -3.03 -8.20
C TRP A 9 6.93 -3.78 -8.58
N VAL A 10 6.07 -4.00 -7.60
CA VAL A 10 4.76 -4.62 -7.79
C VAL A 10 3.69 -3.64 -7.36
N VAL A 11 2.73 -3.36 -8.24
CA VAL A 11 1.57 -2.56 -7.86
C VAL A 11 0.74 -3.31 -6.84
N ILE A 12 0.28 -2.60 -5.81
CA ILE A 12 -0.73 -3.07 -4.86
C ILE A 12 -2.06 -2.39 -5.23
N PRO A 13 -2.98 -3.08 -5.93
CA PRO A 13 -4.27 -2.49 -6.31
C PRO A 13 -5.23 -2.41 -5.12
N SER A 14 -5.10 -3.33 -4.17
CA SER A 14 -6.03 -3.50 -3.06
C SER A 14 -5.36 -3.78 -1.71
N TRP A 15 -6.06 -3.46 -0.63
CA TRP A 15 -5.57 -3.58 0.75
C TRP A 15 -6.68 -3.95 1.74
N GLY A 16 -6.29 -4.48 2.91
CA GLY A 16 -7.22 -4.95 3.94
C GLY A 16 -7.81 -6.32 3.63
N CYS A 17 -8.45 -6.95 4.62
CA CYS A 17 -8.93 -8.33 4.52
C CYS A 17 -9.92 -8.60 3.36
N ASP A 18 -10.70 -7.60 2.95
CA ASP A 18 -11.69 -7.77 1.89
C ASP A 18 -11.22 -7.20 0.54
N GLY A 19 -9.95 -6.77 0.43
CA GLY A 19 -9.36 -6.32 -0.82
C GLY A 19 -9.95 -5.01 -1.34
N TRP A 20 -10.21 -4.04 -0.46
CA TRP A 20 -10.63 -2.69 -0.80
C TRP A 20 -9.59 -1.96 -1.63
N ASP A 21 -10.02 -0.98 -2.43
CA ASP A 21 -9.15 -0.22 -3.32
C ASP A 21 -8.10 0.54 -2.51
N LEU A 22 -6.81 0.37 -2.84
CA LEU A 22 -5.74 1.09 -2.14
C LEU A 22 -5.59 2.54 -2.62
N GLY A 23 -6.15 2.88 -3.78
CA GLY A 23 -6.13 4.22 -4.35
C GLY A 23 -7.07 4.32 -5.56
N GLN A 24 -7.29 5.55 -6.03
CA GLN A 24 -8.15 5.83 -7.18
C GLN A 24 -7.45 5.50 -8.49
N TRP A 25 -7.54 4.26 -8.95
CA TRP A 25 -7.00 3.87 -10.24
C TRP A 25 -7.65 4.66 -11.41
N PRO A 26 -6.89 5.15 -12.42
CA PRO A 26 -5.42 5.11 -12.58
C PRO A 26 -4.69 6.35 -12.01
N TYR A 27 -5.38 7.29 -11.37
CA TYR A 27 -4.85 8.57 -10.92
C TYR A 27 -3.98 8.46 -9.68
N VAL A 28 -4.33 7.56 -8.78
CA VAL A 28 -3.59 7.28 -7.54
C VAL A 28 -3.29 5.80 -7.46
N MET A 29 -2.01 5.45 -7.42
CA MET A 29 -1.54 4.07 -7.39
C MET A 29 -0.47 3.90 -6.32
N VAL A 30 -0.44 2.74 -5.68
CA VAL A 30 0.60 2.37 -4.73
C VAL A 30 1.33 1.15 -5.25
N ALA A 31 2.66 1.16 -5.14
CA ALA A 31 3.52 0.03 -5.49
C ALA A 31 4.50 -0.27 -4.37
N ALA A 32 4.99 -1.50 -4.37
CA ALA A 32 5.89 -2.03 -3.36
C ALA A 32 7.12 -2.69 -3.98
N ILE A 33 8.25 -2.62 -3.28
CA ILE A 33 9.45 -3.37 -3.60
C ILE A 33 10.08 -3.91 -2.31
N ARG A 34 10.73 -5.06 -2.42
CA ARG A 34 11.66 -5.53 -1.40
C ARG A 34 13.07 -5.50 -1.97
N THR A 35 13.96 -4.80 -1.29
CA THR A 35 15.38 -4.71 -1.64
C THR A 35 16.23 -4.83 -0.38
N ALA A 36 17.56 -4.69 -0.50
CA ALA A 36 18.47 -4.67 0.63
C ALA A 36 19.64 -3.70 0.38
N ASP A 37 20.18 -3.16 1.46
CA ASP A 37 21.46 -2.44 1.49
C ASP A 37 22.46 -3.17 2.43
N GLU A 38 23.61 -2.54 2.69
CA GLU A 38 24.65 -3.09 3.58
C GLU A 38 24.17 -3.36 5.02
N ILE A 39 23.10 -2.70 5.46
CA ILE A 39 22.52 -2.87 6.81
C ILE A 39 21.49 -4.01 6.81
N GLY A 40 20.79 -4.22 5.70
CA GLY A 40 19.88 -5.35 5.52
C GLY A 40 18.64 -5.02 4.69
N ASN A 41 17.53 -5.70 4.98
CA ASN A 41 16.30 -5.57 4.20
C ASN A 41 15.72 -4.14 4.23
N LEU A 42 15.21 -3.71 3.08
CA LEU A 42 14.44 -2.49 2.88
C LEU A 42 13.11 -2.83 2.18
N PHE A 43 12.04 -2.26 2.69
CA PHE A 43 10.69 -2.38 2.13
C PHE A 43 10.30 -1.01 1.58
N GLY A 44 10.27 -0.89 0.26
CA GLY A 44 9.94 0.35 -0.43
C GLY A 44 8.46 0.44 -0.74
N MET A 45 7.88 1.62 -0.52
CA MET A 45 6.55 2.01 -0.96
C MET A 45 6.71 3.17 -1.94
N ALA A 46 6.09 3.06 -3.11
CA ALA A 46 5.96 4.15 -4.07
C ALA A 46 4.48 4.55 -4.17
N THR A 47 4.22 5.86 -4.12
CA THR A 47 2.90 6.43 -4.38
C THR A 47 2.97 7.26 -5.65
N TYR A 48 2.09 6.96 -6.60
CA TYR A 48 1.83 7.79 -7.77
C TYR A 48 0.56 8.58 -7.54
N CYS A 49 0.58 9.89 -7.78
CA CYS A 49 -0.59 10.77 -7.76
C CYS A 49 -0.53 11.72 -8.94
N GLU A 50 -1.32 11.45 -9.99
CA GLU A 50 -1.50 12.30 -11.18
C GLU A 50 -0.19 12.82 -11.81
N GLY A 51 0.86 12.00 -11.81
CA GLY A 51 2.17 12.33 -12.38
C GLY A 51 3.26 12.59 -11.36
N ASP A 52 2.93 12.82 -10.07
CA ASP A 52 3.93 12.88 -8.99
C ASP A 52 4.21 11.47 -8.48
N VAL A 53 5.50 11.10 -8.37
CA VAL A 53 5.93 9.82 -7.80
C VAL A 53 6.77 10.10 -6.57
N ARG A 54 6.38 9.52 -5.45
CA ARG A 54 7.15 9.56 -4.20
C ARG A 54 7.49 8.17 -3.74
N THR A 55 8.73 8.00 -3.29
CA THR A 55 9.23 6.71 -2.81
C THR A 55 9.75 6.83 -1.39
N THR A 56 9.31 5.94 -0.52
CA THR A 56 9.77 5.86 0.87
C THR A 56 10.21 4.43 1.20
N PHE A 57 11.31 4.27 1.93
CA PHE A 57 11.83 2.97 2.33
C PHE A 57 11.76 2.79 3.85
N TYR A 58 11.38 1.59 4.29
CA TYR A 58 11.25 1.23 5.69
C TYR A 58 12.14 0.03 6.03
N ARG A 59 12.68 0.04 7.26
CA ARG A 59 13.57 -1.02 7.77
C ARG A 59 12.82 -2.27 8.23
N THR A 60 11.54 -2.15 8.55
CA THR A 60 10.74 -3.27 9.03
C THR A 60 9.48 -3.43 8.20
N LYS A 61 9.11 -4.68 7.96
CA LYS A 61 7.85 -5.05 7.28
C LYS A 61 6.63 -4.48 8.00
N ALA A 62 6.66 -4.45 9.34
CA ALA A 62 5.60 -3.87 10.15
C ALA A 62 5.40 -2.37 9.85
N ARG A 63 6.47 -1.57 9.82
CA ARG A 63 6.35 -0.13 9.53
C ARG A 63 5.90 0.13 8.09
N PHE A 64 6.37 -0.69 7.15
CA PHE A 64 5.92 -0.66 5.76
C PHE A 64 4.42 -0.96 5.63
N TRP A 65 3.91 -2.00 6.30
CA TRP A 65 2.48 -2.30 6.32
C TRP A 65 1.65 -1.21 7.00
N THR A 66 2.16 -0.60 8.08
CA THR A 66 1.52 0.58 8.67
C THR A 66 1.42 1.72 7.67
N ALA A 67 2.48 2.01 6.91
CA ALA A 67 2.47 3.08 5.93
C ALA A 67 1.46 2.83 4.79
N ILE A 68 1.38 1.59 4.27
CA ILE A 68 0.35 1.26 3.26
C ILE A 68 -1.05 1.41 3.84
N SER A 69 -1.26 0.97 5.08
CA SER A 69 -2.56 1.10 5.75
C SER A 69 -2.96 2.56 5.97
N GLU A 70 -2.01 3.44 6.27
CA GLU A 70 -2.22 4.89 6.38
C GLU A 70 -2.63 5.50 5.02
N GLN A 71 -2.02 5.05 3.91
CA GLN A 71 -2.43 5.46 2.56
C GLN A 71 -3.85 4.98 2.23
N ALA A 72 -4.13 3.70 2.47
CA ALA A 72 -5.45 3.10 2.26
C ALA A 72 -6.54 3.86 3.03
N PHE A 73 -6.30 4.08 4.32
CA PHE A 73 -7.17 4.85 5.19
C PHE A 73 -7.47 6.25 4.64
N PHE A 74 -6.42 6.96 4.20
CA PHE A 74 -6.57 8.31 3.67
C PHE A 74 -7.48 8.31 2.43
N HIS A 75 -7.31 7.36 1.51
CA HIS A 75 -8.14 7.30 0.31
C HIS A 75 -9.58 6.86 0.62
N TRP A 76 -9.79 5.90 1.52
CA TRP A 76 -11.12 5.48 1.96
C TRP A 76 -11.87 6.62 2.66
N LYS A 77 -11.21 7.29 3.63
CA LYS A 77 -11.83 8.35 4.43
C LYS A 77 -12.26 9.55 3.58
N ASN A 78 -11.48 9.89 2.56
CA ASN A 78 -11.77 11.01 1.68
C ASN A 78 -12.68 10.63 0.49
N GLY A 79 -13.22 9.41 0.45
CA GLY A 79 -14.10 8.96 -0.63
C GLY A 79 -13.41 8.82 -1.98
N GLN A 80 -12.08 8.71 -2.00
CA GLN A 80 -11.28 8.57 -3.22
C GLN A 80 -11.17 7.10 -3.68
N ALA A 81 -11.48 6.15 -2.79
CA ALA A 81 -11.39 4.73 -3.05
C ALA A 81 -12.52 4.00 -2.30
N HIS A 82 -12.97 2.86 -2.82
CA HIS A 82 -13.91 2.02 -2.09
C HIS A 82 -13.23 1.43 -0.86
N GLY A 83 -13.82 1.64 0.32
CA GLY A 83 -13.28 1.19 1.61
C GLY A 83 -14.37 0.56 2.50
N PRO A 84 -13.99 0.11 3.71
CA PRO A 84 -14.94 -0.48 4.66
C PRO A 84 -16.02 0.52 5.11
N GLU A 85 -17.23 0.04 5.38
CA GLU A 85 -18.33 0.86 5.87
C GLU A 85 -18.10 1.37 7.31
N ASP A 86 -17.39 0.57 8.12
CA ASP A 86 -17.08 0.83 9.53
C ASP A 86 -15.70 1.48 9.70
N LEU A 87 -15.38 2.49 8.88
CA LEU A 87 -14.10 3.19 8.96
C LEU A 87 -13.99 4.03 10.24
N PRO A 88 -12.93 3.88 11.05
CA PRO A 88 -12.74 4.67 12.26
C PRO A 88 -12.30 6.10 11.96
N GLU A 89 -12.23 6.96 12.98
CA GLU A 89 -11.84 8.36 12.81
C GLU A 89 -10.35 8.51 12.50
N ALA A 90 -9.50 7.63 13.02
CA ALA A 90 -8.05 7.66 12.78
C ALA A 90 -7.49 6.34 12.23
N ALA A 91 -6.46 6.44 11.36
CA ALA A 91 -5.75 5.27 10.85
C ALA A 91 -5.15 4.39 11.97
N ALA A 92 -4.74 5.01 13.09
CA ALA A 92 -4.23 4.35 14.28
C ALA A 92 -5.27 3.49 15.03
N GLU A 93 -6.55 3.61 14.67
CA GLU A 93 -7.66 2.83 15.25
C GLU A 93 -8.16 1.72 14.32
N LEU A 94 -7.64 1.64 13.09
CA LEU A 94 -7.97 0.55 12.16
C LEU A 94 -7.84 -0.83 12.81
N PRO A 95 -8.85 -1.70 12.69
CA PRO A 95 -8.74 -3.10 13.07
C PRO A 95 -7.53 -3.77 12.41
N SER A 96 -6.89 -4.71 13.09
CA SER A 96 -5.73 -5.45 12.56
C SER A 96 -6.01 -6.10 11.20
N ARG A 97 -7.24 -6.59 10.99
CA ARG A 97 -7.72 -7.16 9.72
C ARG A 97 -7.66 -6.18 8.54
N TYR A 98 -7.75 -4.87 8.77
CA TYR A 98 -7.67 -3.85 7.72
C TYR A 98 -6.23 -3.39 7.44
N ARG A 99 -5.28 -3.80 8.29
CA ARG A 99 -3.86 -3.39 8.22
C ARG A 99 -2.94 -4.42 7.58
N MET A 100 -3.52 -5.43 6.95
CA MET A 100 -2.80 -6.51 6.32
C MET A 100 -3.23 -6.59 4.85
N PRO A 101 -2.35 -7.09 3.97
CA PRO A 101 -2.77 -7.40 2.60
C PRO A 101 -4.00 -8.32 2.63
N CYS A 102 -4.97 -8.08 1.74
CA CYS A 102 -5.91 -9.13 1.38
C CYS A 102 -5.06 -10.33 0.96
N THR A 103 -5.35 -11.53 1.46
CA THR A 103 -4.68 -12.74 1.00
C THR A 103 -5.06 -12.99 -0.46
N LEU A 104 -4.45 -12.26 -1.38
CA LEU A 104 -4.23 -12.70 -2.74
C LEU A 104 -3.16 -13.78 -2.64
N ALA A 105 -3.58 -14.99 -2.99
CA ALA A 105 -2.79 -16.21 -3.02
C ALA A 105 -1.35 -15.98 -3.50
N ASP A 106 -0.42 -16.71 -2.88
CA ASP A 106 0.92 -17.05 -3.35
C ASP A 106 1.40 -16.32 -4.61
N VAL A 107 2.17 -15.26 -4.40
CA VAL A 107 3.16 -14.85 -5.41
C VAL A 107 4.31 -15.85 -5.29
N ALA A 108 4.13 -16.98 -5.99
CA ALA A 108 5.15 -18.00 -6.23
C ALA A 108 6.21 -17.51 -7.24
#